data_AF-K1TD28-F1
#
_entry.id   AF-K1TD28-F1
#
_cell.length_a   1.000
_cell.length_b   1.000
_cell.length_c   1.000
_cell.angle_alpha   90.00
_cell.angle_beta   90.00
_cell.angle_gamma   90.00
#
_symmetry.space_group_name_H-M   'P 1'
#
loop_
_entity.id
_entity.type
_entity.pdbx_description
1 polymer ?
#
loop_
_entity_poly.entity_id
_entity_poly.type
_entity_poly.pdbx_seq_one_letter_code
_entity_poly.pdbx_strand_id
1 'polypeptide(L)'
;MEAFGLNVVKINGNDFDELEKAFDEFHKNMGSGKPFGIIMKTVKGLGVSYMENQVGWHGKAPNDEEYEIAMNELKAKLAEIEEA
;
A
#
# COMPACT_ATOMS: atom_id res chain seq x y z
N MET A 1 17.72 7.15 -5.08
CA MET A 1 17.97 5.71 -4.91
C MET A 1 18.91 5.18 -5.99
N GLU A 2 18.63 5.39 -7.27
CA GLU A 2 19.55 5.01 -8.37
C GLU A 2 20.95 5.62 -8.24
N ALA A 3 21.06 6.90 -7.86
CA ALA A 3 22.34 7.56 -7.56
C ALA A 3 23.12 6.91 -6.41
N PHE A 4 22.45 6.12 -5.56
CA PHE A 4 23.05 5.33 -4.48
C PHE A 4 23.30 3.86 -4.89
N GLY A 5 23.19 3.54 -6.18
CA GLY A 5 23.49 2.23 -6.74
C GLY A 5 22.35 1.21 -6.67
N LEU A 6 21.13 1.62 -6.29
CA LEU A 6 19.97 0.73 -6.27
C LEU A 6 19.39 0.56 -7.67
N ASN A 7 18.98 -0.66 -8.00
CA ASN A 7 17.98 -0.89 -9.04
C ASN A 7 16.59 -0.61 -8.45
N VAL A 8 15.77 0.17 -9.15
CA VAL A 8 14.52 0.71 -8.57
C VAL A 8 13.36 0.50 -9.50
N VAL A 9 12.22 0.08 -8.94
CA VAL A 9 10.91 0.11 -9.61
C VAL A 9 9.96 1.02 -8.84
N LYS A 10 9.04 1.64 -9.56
CA LYS A 10 7.99 2.51 -8.99
C LYS A 10 6.64 1.90 -9.34
N ILE A 11 5.78 1.75 -8.33
CA ILE A 11 4.47 1.10 -8.49
C ILE A 11 3.36 1.85 -7.76
N ASN A 12 2.12 1.57 -8.14
CA ASN A 12 0.97 1.74 -7.27
C ASN A 12 1.02 0.69 -6.15
N GLY A 13 1.22 1.13 -4.91
CA GLY A 13 1.32 0.23 -3.76
C GLY A 13 -0.01 -0.37 -3.30
N ASN A 14 -1.12 0.04 -3.92
CA ASN A 14 -2.46 -0.46 -3.64
C ASN A 14 -2.98 -1.38 -4.76
N ASP A 15 -2.10 -1.78 -5.70
CA ASP A 15 -2.43 -2.66 -6.83
C ASP A 15 -1.62 -3.97 -6.71
N PHE A 16 -2.33 -5.09 -6.59
CA PHE A 16 -1.71 -6.40 -6.36
C PHE A 16 -0.96 -6.91 -7.60
N ASP A 17 -1.40 -6.59 -8.82
CA ASP A 17 -0.73 -7.00 -10.05
C ASP A 17 0.60 -6.24 -10.21
N GLU A 18 0.62 -4.96 -9.84
CA GLU A 18 1.86 -4.18 -9.82
C GLU A 18 2.83 -4.65 -8.73
N LEU A 19 2.33 -5.06 -7.56
CA LEU A 19 3.14 -5.67 -6.50
C LEU A 19 3.78 -6.98 -6.97
N GLU A 20 3.01 -7.86 -7.60
CA GLU A 20 3.53 -9.13 -8.14
C GLU A 20 4.62 -8.89 -9.18
N LYS A 21 4.38 -7.98 -10.13
CA LYS A 21 5.40 -7.58 -11.13
C LYS A 21 6.65 -7.01 -10.47
N ALA A 22 6.53 -6.22 -9.41
CA ALA A 22 7.68 -5.67 -8.70
C ALA A 22 8.50 -6.76 -8.00
N PHE A 23 7.86 -7.81 -7.47
CA PHE A 23 8.55 -8.96 -6.90
C PHE A 23 9.22 -9.82 -7.98
N ASP A 24 8.60 -9.98 -9.15
CA ASP A 24 9.24 -10.63 -10.30
C ASP A 24 10.50 -9.88 -10.75
N GLU A 25 10.44 -8.54 -10.83
CA GLU A 25 11.62 -7.71 -11.14
C GLU A 25 12.71 -7.82 -10.06
N PHE A 26 12.32 -7.92 -8.79
CA PHE A 26 13.27 -8.21 -7.71
C PHE A 26 13.97 -9.56 -7.93
N HIS A 27 13.23 -10.63 -8.26
CA HIS A 27 13.83 -11.93 -8.53
C HIS A 27 14.75 -11.92 -9.75
N LYS A 28 14.37 -11.21 -10.82
CA LYS A 28 15.23 -11.01 -12.01
C LYS A 28 16.50 -10.23 -11.67
N ASN A 29 16.45 -9.36 -10.66
CA ASN A 29 17.60 -8.61 -10.18
C ASN A 29 18.59 -9.45 -9.34
N MET A 30 18.22 -10.67 -8.91
CA MET A 30 19.12 -11.52 -8.12
C MET A 30 20.42 -11.82 -8.87
N GLY A 31 21.57 -11.66 -8.19
CA GLY A 31 22.89 -11.83 -8.78
C GLY A 31 23.45 -10.60 -9.52
N SER A 32 22.72 -9.48 -9.58
CA SER A 32 23.19 -8.24 -10.22
C SER A 32 24.30 -7.51 -9.43
N GLY A 33 24.53 -7.90 -8.18
CA GLY A 33 25.44 -7.21 -7.26
C GLY A 33 24.94 -5.84 -6.78
N LYS A 34 23.69 -5.47 -7.09
CA LYS A 34 23.08 -4.20 -6.69
C LYS A 34 21.89 -4.40 -5.75
N PRO A 35 21.73 -3.56 -4.71
CA PRO A 35 20.51 -3.53 -3.92
C PRO A 35 19.29 -3.18 -4.79
N PHE A 36 18.11 -3.66 -4.42
CA PHE A 36 16.86 -3.39 -5.12
C PHE A 36 15.90 -2.59 -4.23
N GLY A 37 15.23 -1.59 -4.80
CA GLY A 37 14.25 -0.77 -4.10
C GLY A 37 12.91 -0.74 -4.83
N ILE A 38 11.81 -0.92 -4.10
CA ILE A 38 10.46 -0.73 -4.61
C ILE A 38 9.92 0.57 -3.99
N ILE A 39 9.67 1.59 -4.81
CA ILE A 39 9.04 2.83 -4.36
C ILE A 39 7.54 2.72 -4.65
N MET A 40 6.75 2.65 -3.59
CA MET A 40 5.30 2.46 -3.68
C MET A 40 4.58 3.78 -3.45
N LYS A 41 3.73 4.18 -4.39
CA LYS A 41 2.76 5.26 -4.15
C LYS A 41 1.53 4.65 -3.48
N THR A 42 1.26 5.04 -2.24
CA THR A 42 0.13 4.54 -1.44
C THR A 42 -0.77 5.68 -0.96
N VAL A 43 -1.93 5.31 -0.42
CA VAL A 43 -2.83 6.23 0.29
C VAL A 43 -2.76 5.90 1.77
N LYS A 44 -2.34 6.86 2.60
CA LYS A 44 -2.28 6.66 4.05
C LYS A 44 -3.71 6.58 4.59
N GLY A 45 -4.03 5.51 5.31
CA GLY A 45 -5.39 5.27 5.82
C GLY A 45 -6.39 4.78 4.76
N LEU A 46 -5.90 4.20 3.65
CA LEU A 46 -6.72 3.65 2.57
C LEU A 46 -7.86 2.77 3.11
N GLY A 47 -9.07 2.98 2.60
CA GLY A 47 -10.25 2.18 2.92
C GLY A 47 -11.07 2.69 4.10
N VAL A 48 -10.61 3.74 4.78
CA VAL A 48 -11.38 4.45 5.80
C VAL A 48 -11.45 5.93 5.44
N SER A 49 -12.64 6.39 5.05
CA SER A 49 -12.88 7.68 4.37
C SER A 49 -12.30 8.89 5.13
N TYR A 50 -12.45 8.90 6.46
CA TYR A 50 -11.98 9.98 7.31
C TYR A 50 -10.48 9.87 7.68
N MET A 51 -9.82 8.75 7.36
CA MET A 51 -8.38 8.55 7.58
C MET A 51 -7.55 8.81 6.32
N GLU A 52 -8.15 8.72 5.13
CA GLU A 52 -7.41 8.84 3.88
C GLU A 52 -6.68 10.18 3.72
N ASN A 53 -5.36 10.09 3.57
CA ASN A 53 -4.44 11.21 3.44
C ASN A 53 -4.52 12.23 4.60
N GLN A 54 -4.99 11.79 5.77
CA GLN A 54 -5.10 12.64 6.95
C GLN A 54 -3.91 12.46 7.89
N VAL A 55 -3.17 13.54 8.14
CA VAL A 55 -1.95 13.51 8.97
C VAL A 55 -2.25 13.13 10.43
N GLY A 56 -3.38 13.62 10.97
CA GLY A 56 -3.78 13.38 12.38
C GLY A 56 -3.97 11.90 12.74
N TRP A 57 -4.21 11.06 11.74
CA TRP A 57 -4.38 9.61 11.90
C TRP A 57 -3.07 8.83 11.84
N HIS A 58 -1.91 9.50 11.98
CA HIS A 58 -0.63 8.79 12.02
C HIS A 58 -0.46 7.84 13.20
N GLY A 59 -0.93 8.26 14.37
CA GLY A 59 -0.79 7.51 15.63
C GLY A 59 -1.93 7.74 16.62
N LYS A 60 -3.02 8.36 16.17
CA LYS A 60 -4.25 8.51 16.95
C LYS A 60 -5.04 7.21 16.86
N ALA A 61 -5.41 6.64 17.99
CA ALA A 61 -6.38 5.55 18.04
C ALA A 61 -7.81 6.08 17.78
N PRO A 62 -8.64 5.38 16.98
CA PRO A 62 -10.06 5.69 16.86
C PRO A 62 -10.78 5.57 18.20
N ASN A 63 -11.78 6.41 18.44
CA ASN A 63 -12.79 6.16 19.46
C ASN A 63 -13.83 5.12 18.99
N ASP A 64 -14.79 4.78 19.84
CA ASP A 64 -15.80 3.76 19.54
C ASP A 64 -16.66 4.09 18.31
N GLU A 65 -17.07 5.36 18.14
CA GLU A 65 -17.87 5.80 16.99
C GLU A 65 -17.07 5.76 15.68
N GLU A 66 -15.84 6.27 15.72
CA GLU A 66 -14.89 6.26 14.61
C GLU A 66 -14.59 4.80 14.19
N TYR A 67 -14.38 3.90 15.15
CA TYR A 67 -14.16 2.47 14.91
C TYR A 67 -15.34 1.83 14.18
N GLU A 68 -16.57 2.03 14.63
CA GLU A 68 -17.76 1.46 13.99
C GLU A 68 -17.91 1.95 12.54
N ILE A 69 -17.65 3.23 12.27
CA ILE A 69 -17.66 3.78 10.91
C ILE A 69 -16.60 3.07 10.04
N ALA A 70 -15.35 3.02 10.51
CA ALA A 70 -14.26 2.38 9.79
C ALA A 70 -14.55 0.91 9.47
N MET A 71 -15.06 0.16 10.45
CA MET A 71 -15.38 -1.26 10.26
C MET A 71 -16.53 -1.48 9.28
N ASN A 72 -17.54 -0.60 9.26
CA ASN A 72 -18.62 -0.68 8.29
C ASN A 72 -18.14 -0.39 6.87
N GLU A 73 -17.28 0.61 6.68
CA GLU A 73 -16.66 0.92 5.38
C GLU A 73 -15.81 -0.25 4.87
N LEU A 74 -14.97 -0.83 5.73
CA LEU A 74 -14.13 -1.97 5.37
C LEU A 74 -14.96 -3.22 5.03
N LYS A 75 -16.03 -3.50 5.78
CA LYS A 75 -16.96 -4.61 5.48
C LYS A 75 -17.69 -4.41 4.16
N ALA A 76 -18.16 -3.19 3.88
CA ALA A 76 -18.80 -2.87 2.62
C ALA A 76 -17.83 -3.12 1.45
N LYS A 77 -16.58 -2.68 1.59
CA LYS A 77 -15.54 -2.90 0.57
C LYS A 77 -15.21 -4.37 0.38
N LEU A 78 -15.17 -5.16 1.46
CA LEU A 78 -14.97 -6.60 1.38
C LEU A 78 -16.09 -7.29 0.61
N ALA A 79 -17.35 -6.96 0.90
CA ALA A 79 -18.51 -7.52 0.20
C ALA A 79 -18.46 -7.22 -1.31
N GLU A 80 -18.10 -5.99 -1.71
CA GLU A 80 -17.92 -5.63 -3.12
C GLU A 80 -16.88 -6.51 -3.84
N ILE A 81 -15.83 -6.93 -3.14
CA ILE A 81 -14.76 -7.77 -3.71
C ILE A 81 -15.21 -9.23 -3.79
N GLU A 82 -15.93 -9.73 -2.78
CA GLU A 82 -16.42 -11.12 -2.78
C GLU A 82 -17.53 -11.37 -3.81
N GLU A 83 -18.23 -10.31 -4.23
CA GLU A 83 -19.26 -10.36 -5.27
C GLU A 83 -18.72 -10.18 -6.70
N ALA A 84 -17.45 -9.77 -6.87
CA ALA A 84 -16.81 -9.49 -8.16
C ALA A 84 -16.18 -10.75 -8.81
#